data_AF-A0A922LH93-F1
#
_entry.id   AF-A0A922LH93-F1
#
_cell.length_a   1.000
_cell.length_b   1.000
_cell.length_c   1.000
_cell.angle_alpha   90.00
_cell.angle_beta   90.00
_cell.angle_gamma   90.00
#
_symmetry.space_group_name_H-M   'P 1'
#
loop_
_entity.id
_entity.type
_entity.pdbx_description
1 polymer ?
#
loop_
_entity_poly.entity_id
_entity_poly.type
_entity_poly.pdbx_seq_one_letter_code
_entity_poly.pdbx_strand_id
1 'polypeptide(L)'
;MNMMYVFWIHVASLLLLLHTSKQTDVEPKHPKDLKQIIFDLYVENLKAKISSMKDLTEGMFRTIRYCDSEIRTLKDEIRNSVPNGIENIDHYIRCRTNYWTGDAAIYALSLIQKIKRDNKKQYPYVYLNSLELDACFKESVEHHEKMITDHSETICNELIPYKTKDIEEIDQLIVWKHNEVAEVNAKFFKYRLLLQALKVIDDHGK
;
A
#
# COMPACT_ATOMS: atom_id res chain seq x y z
N MET A 1 16.69 -3.92 8.06
CA MET A 1 15.80 -5.00 7.59
C MET A 1 14.86 -4.39 6.56
N ASN A 2 15.03 -4.71 5.28
CA ASN A 2 14.52 -3.92 4.15
C ASN A 2 12.98 -3.97 4.06
N MET A 3 12.30 -2.81 3.96
CA MET A 3 10.85 -2.72 3.68
C MET A 3 10.43 -3.37 2.35
N MET A 4 11.38 -3.58 1.44
CA MET A 4 11.20 -4.47 0.29
C MET A 4 10.72 -5.87 0.72
N TYR A 5 11.20 -6.43 1.82
CA TYR A 5 10.86 -7.80 2.24
C TYR A 5 9.38 -7.97 2.62
N VAL A 6 8.77 -7.01 3.31
CA VAL A 6 7.34 -7.10 3.68
C VAL A 6 6.46 -6.97 2.45
N PHE A 7 6.82 -6.07 1.52
CA PHE A 7 6.18 -5.93 0.21
C PHE A 7 6.33 -7.20 -0.63
N TRP A 8 7.53 -7.79 -0.70
CA TRP A 8 7.78 -9.06 -1.40
C TRP A 8 7.08 -10.25 -0.74
N ILE A 9 6.86 -10.27 0.57
CA ILE A 9 6.05 -11.31 1.23
C ILE A 9 4.58 -11.22 0.79
N HIS A 10 4.04 -10.00 0.63
CA HIS A 10 2.66 -9.79 0.20
C HIS A 10 2.49 -10.07 -1.30
N VAL A 11 3.48 -9.72 -2.13
CA VAL A 11 3.53 -10.03 -3.57
C VAL A 11 3.84 -11.51 -3.85
N ALA A 12 4.70 -12.16 -3.07
CA ALA A 12 4.97 -13.60 -3.17
C ALA A 12 3.75 -14.41 -2.73
N SER A 13 3.04 -13.97 -1.69
CA SER A 13 1.73 -14.53 -1.31
C SER A 13 0.69 -14.35 -2.42
N LEU A 14 0.76 -13.25 -3.18
CA LEU A 14 -0.07 -12.98 -4.36
C LEU A 14 0.25 -13.96 -5.52
N LEU A 15 1.53 -14.22 -5.78
CA LEU A 15 1.99 -15.13 -6.86
C LEU A 15 1.71 -16.61 -6.55
N LEU A 16 1.88 -17.03 -5.29
CA LEU A 16 1.56 -18.38 -4.83
C LEU A 16 0.06 -18.68 -4.93
N LEU A 17 -0.81 -17.71 -4.60
CA LEU A 17 -2.26 -17.89 -4.70
C LEU A 17 -2.78 -17.87 -6.14
N LEU A 18 -2.18 -17.06 -7.02
CA LEU A 18 -2.47 -17.08 -8.47
C LEU A 18 -2.07 -18.40 -9.14
N HIS A 19 -1.05 -19.10 -8.62
CA HIS A 19 -0.66 -20.43 -9.11
C HIS A 19 -1.61 -21.54 -8.63
N THR A 20 -2.22 -21.40 -7.45
CA THR A 20 -3.16 -22.41 -6.91
C THR A 20 -4.57 -22.34 -7.50
N SER A 21 -4.89 -21.37 -8.37
CA SER A 21 -6.21 -21.30 -9.03
C SER A 21 -6.36 -22.18 -10.28
N LYS A 22 -5.51 -23.20 -10.46
CA LYS A 22 -5.77 -24.22 -11.49
C LYS A 22 -6.97 -25.07 -11.08
N GLN A 23 -8.09 -24.74 -11.73
CA GLN A 23 -9.26 -25.57 -12.05
C GLN A 23 -9.34 -26.94 -11.37
N THR A 24 -10.33 -27.09 -10.52
CA THR A 24 -11.09 -28.35 -10.46
C THR A 24 -12.36 -28.16 -11.27
N ASP A 25 -12.40 -28.79 -12.45
CA ASP A 25 -13.58 -28.90 -13.30
C ASP A 25 -14.66 -29.70 -12.55
N VAL A 26 -15.76 -29.03 -12.21
CA VAL A 26 -17.04 -29.70 -11.90
C VAL A 26 -18.14 -28.87 -12.56
N GLU A 27 -18.74 -29.41 -13.61
CA GLU A 27 -19.99 -28.89 -14.19
C GLU A 27 -21.14 -29.01 -13.19
N PRO A 28 -21.98 -27.98 -13.00
CA PRO A 28 -23.29 -28.16 -12.41
C PRO A 28 -24.39 -28.11 -13.48
N LYS A 29 -25.10 -29.23 -13.61
CA LYS A 29 -26.44 -29.32 -14.20
C LYS A 29 -27.47 -28.72 -13.22
N HIS A 30 -27.86 -27.46 -13.41
CA HIS A 30 -29.18 -26.88 -13.13
C HIS A 30 -29.12 -25.36 -13.41
N PRO A 31 -30.22 -24.71 -13.84
CA PRO A 31 -30.21 -23.27 -14.07
C PRO A 31 -30.00 -22.57 -12.72
N LYS A 32 -28.86 -21.88 -12.59
CA LYS A 32 -28.52 -21.04 -11.44
C LYS A 32 -29.72 -20.15 -11.11
N ASP A 33 -30.10 -20.10 -9.83
CA ASP A 33 -31.15 -19.18 -9.41
C ASP A 33 -30.71 -17.72 -9.67
N LEU A 34 -31.67 -16.81 -9.84
CA LEU A 34 -31.39 -15.40 -10.15
C LEU A 34 -30.43 -14.76 -9.12
N LYS A 35 -30.45 -15.26 -7.87
CA LYS A 35 -29.56 -14.82 -6.79
C LYS A 35 -28.10 -15.22 -7.05
N GLN A 36 -27.84 -16.47 -7.44
CA GLN A 36 -26.50 -16.93 -7.80
C GLN A 36 -25.95 -16.17 -9.01
N ILE A 37 -26.79 -15.88 -10.01
CA ILE A 37 -26.37 -15.08 -11.18
C ILE A 37 -25.94 -13.68 -10.76
N ILE A 38 -26.72 -13.00 -9.91
CA ILE A 38 -26.37 -11.66 -9.40
C ILE A 38 -25.09 -11.70 -8.55
N PHE A 39 -24.94 -12.72 -7.71
CA PHE A 39 -23.75 -12.92 -6.89
C PHE A 39 -22.50 -13.14 -7.76
N ASP A 40 -22.57 -14.04 -8.73
CA ASP A 40 -21.48 -14.34 -9.66
C ASP A 40 -21.06 -13.09 -10.43
N LEU A 41 -22.02 -12.30 -10.94
CA LEU A 41 -21.74 -11.02 -11.61
C LEU A 41 -21.03 -10.01 -10.70
N TYR A 42 -21.41 -9.96 -9.42
CA TYR A 42 -20.77 -9.08 -8.44
C TYR A 42 -19.34 -9.52 -8.10
N VAL A 43 -19.11 -10.83 -7.95
CA VAL A 43 -17.78 -11.42 -7.76
C VAL A 43 -16.89 -11.17 -8.97
N GLU A 44 -17.39 -11.39 -10.19
CA GLU A 44 -16.64 -11.13 -11.42
C GLU A 44 -16.29 -9.64 -11.57
N ASN A 45 -17.20 -8.72 -11.21
CA ASN A 45 -16.90 -7.29 -11.18
C ASN A 45 -15.77 -6.95 -10.18
N LEU A 46 -15.78 -7.55 -8.99
CA LEU A 46 -14.70 -7.36 -8.02
C LEU A 46 -13.37 -7.95 -8.47
N LYS A 47 -13.38 -9.13 -9.11
CA LYS A 47 -12.19 -9.70 -9.75
C LYS A 47 -11.66 -8.80 -10.85
N ALA A 48 -12.54 -8.24 -11.68
CA ALA A 48 -12.16 -7.28 -12.72
C ALA A 48 -11.55 -6.01 -12.11
N LYS A 49 -12.12 -5.48 -11.02
CA LYS A 49 -11.53 -4.36 -10.26
C LYS A 49 -10.15 -4.71 -9.71
N ILE A 50 -9.96 -5.92 -9.17
CA ILE A 50 -8.64 -6.38 -8.71
C ILE A 50 -7.65 -6.54 -9.86
N SER A 51 -8.10 -7.07 -10.99
CA SER A 51 -7.30 -7.15 -12.21
C SER A 51 -6.89 -5.76 -12.70
N SER A 52 -7.82 -4.79 -12.72
CA SER A 52 -7.53 -3.39 -13.10
C SER A 52 -6.58 -2.67 -12.14
N MET A 53 -6.45 -3.15 -10.89
CA MET A 53 -5.40 -2.64 -9.99
C MET A 53 -3.99 -2.99 -10.47
N LYS A 54 -3.82 -3.97 -11.37
CA LYS A 54 -2.55 -4.22 -12.04
C LYS A 54 -2.07 -2.98 -12.81
N ASP A 55 -2.95 -2.38 -13.61
CA ASP A 55 -2.63 -1.18 -14.40
C ASP A 55 -2.33 0.02 -13.49
N LEU A 56 -3.09 0.15 -12.39
CA LEU A 56 -2.84 1.15 -11.35
C LEU A 56 -1.46 0.95 -10.70
N THR A 57 -1.08 -0.29 -10.42
CA THR A 57 0.22 -0.64 -9.84
C THR A 57 1.36 -0.38 -10.82
N GLU A 58 1.17 -0.69 -12.10
CA GLU A 58 2.11 -0.35 -13.17
C GLU A 58 2.25 1.16 -13.37
N GLY A 59 1.15 1.91 -13.24
CA GLY A 59 1.14 3.37 -13.18
C GLY A 59 1.97 3.90 -12.02
N MET A 60 1.71 3.43 -10.80
CA MET A 60 2.49 3.76 -9.60
C MET A 60 3.98 3.45 -9.78
N PHE A 61 4.35 2.29 -10.34
CA PHE A 61 5.76 1.96 -10.62
C PHE A 61 6.41 2.89 -11.65
N ARG A 62 5.63 3.45 -12.59
CA ARG A 62 6.13 4.49 -13.51
C ARG A 62 6.36 5.80 -12.75
N THR A 63 5.42 6.24 -11.93
CA THR A 63 5.56 7.44 -11.10
C THR A 63 6.74 7.34 -10.15
N ILE A 64 6.91 6.21 -9.44
CA ILE A 64 8.05 5.97 -8.55
C ILE A 64 9.38 6.12 -9.31
N ARG A 65 9.49 5.49 -10.49
CA ARG A 65 10.71 5.57 -11.31
C ARG A 65 10.98 6.98 -11.81
N TYR A 66 9.93 7.73 -12.14
CA TYR A 66 10.04 9.14 -12.51
C TYR A 66 10.59 9.96 -11.34
N CYS A 67 9.97 9.88 -10.16
CA CYS A 67 10.45 10.58 -8.96
C CYS A 67 11.90 10.22 -8.60
N ASP A 68 12.27 8.93 -8.68
CA ASP A 68 13.65 8.48 -8.44
C ASP A 68 14.64 9.02 -9.49
N SER A 69 14.18 9.30 -10.71
CA SER A 69 14.97 9.95 -11.75
C SER A 69 15.16 11.43 -11.44
N GLU A 70 14.09 12.15 -11.16
CA GLU A 70 14.13 13.60 -10.88
C GLU A 70 14.94 13.92 -9.62
N ILE A 71 14.76 13.15 -8.54
CA ILE A 71 15.56 13.31 -7.31
C ILE A 71 17.06 13.13 -7.61
N ARG A 72 17.44 12.19 -8.49
CA ARG A 72 18.84 12.00 -8.89
C ARG A 72 19.37 13.20 -9.67
N THR A 73 18.59 13.73 -10.62
CA THR A 73 18.96 14.93 -11.38
C THR A 73 19.18 16.13 -10.47
N LEU A 74 18.21 16.43 -9.59
CA LEU A 74 18.30 17.55 -8.65
C LEU A 74 19.48 17.38 -7.69
N LYS A 75 19.73 16.15 -7.22
CA LYS A 75 20.91 15.84 -6.40
C LYS A 75 22.22 16.15 -7.13
N ASP A 76 22.32 15.79 -8.41
CA ASP A 76 23.53 16.04 -9.21
C ASP A 76 23.72 17.55 -9.48
N GLU A 77 22.64 18.31 -9.69
CA GLU A 77 22.68 19.77 -9.80
C GLU A 77 23.18 20.45 -8.52
N ILE A 78 22.67 20.01 -7.36
CA ILE A 78 23.14 20.53 -6.07
C ILE A 78 24.60 20.15 -5.80
N ARG A 79 25.00 18.91 -6.14
CA ARG A 79 26.39 18.44 -6.04
C ARG A 79 27.35 19.32 -6.84
N ASN A 80 26.96 19.76 -8.03
CA ASN A 80 27.78 20.61 -8.89
C ASN A 80 27.91 22.05 -8.39
N SER A 81 26.96 22.50 -7.55
CA SER A 81 26.95 23.85 -6.99
C SER A 81 27.58 23.95 -5.59
N VAL A 82 27.60 22.86 -4.80
CA VAL A 82 28.11 22.86 -3.41
C VAL A 82 28.94 21.59 -3.08
N PRO A 83 30.28 21.63 -3.20
CA PRO A 83 31.15 20.45 -3.03
C PRO A 83 31.08 19.75 -1.66
N ASN A 84 30.74 20.49 -0.59
CA ASN A 84 30.65 19.99 0.79
C ASN A 84 29.21 19.80 1.30
N GLY A 85 28.18 20.00 0.46
CA GLY A 85 26.76 19.92 0.85
C GLY A 85 26.11 18.55 0.64
N ILE A 86 26.80 17.62 -0.02
CA ILE A 86 26.21 16.38 -0.58
C ILE A 86 25.83 15.37 0.50
N GLU A 87 26.67 15.19 1.51
CA GLU A 87 26.43 14.22 2.58
C GLU A 87 25.17 14.59 3.38
N ASN A 88 24.99 15.88 3.66
CA ASN A 88 23.81 16.44 4.31
C ASN A 88 22.52 16.21 3.49
N ILE A 89 22.58 16.31 2.16
CA ILE A 89 21.44 16.06 1.27
C ILE A 89 21.07 14.58 1.23
N ASP A 90 22.04 13.68 1.17
CA ASP A 90 21.76 12.24 1.21
C ASP A 90 21.14 11.80 2.53
N HIS A 91 21.62 12.37 3.64
CA HIS A 91 21.01 12.17 4.95
C HIS A 91 19.60 12.77 5.01
N TYR A 92 19.38 13.96 4.46
CA TYR A 92 18.07 14.60 4.38
C TYR A 92 17.06 13.75 3.58
N ILE A 93 17.42 13.33 2.36
CA ILE A 93 16.55 12.50 1.50
C ILE A 93 16.16 11.23 2.23
N ARG A 94 17.14 10.55 2.87
CA ARG A 94 16.88 9.33 3.64
C ARG A 94 15.95 9.61 4.83
N CYS A 95 16.17 10.70 5.55
CA CYS A 95 15.35 11.11 6.68
C CYS A 95 13.89 11.33 6.25
N ARG A 96 13.68 12.16 5.22
CA ARG A 96 12.33 12.45 4.69
C ARG A 96 11.64 11.24 4.10
N THR A 97 12.39 10.37 3.42
CA THR A 97 11.87 9.09 2.92
C THR A 97 11.36 8.22 4.08
N ASN A 98 12.11 8.11 5.17
CA ASN A 98 11.68 7.35 6.34
C ASN A 98 10.43 7.96 7.01
N TYR A 99 10.42 9.29 7.20
CA TYR A 99 9.25 10.01 7.72
C TYR A 99 7.99 9.68 6.92
N TRP A 100 8.02 9.93 5.61
CA TRP A 100 6.86 9.76 4.75
C TRP A 100 6.49 8.30 4.54
N THR A 101 7.44 7.37 4.66
CA THR A 101 7.10 5.95 4.67
C THR A 101 6.32 5.58 5.93
N GLY A 102 6.75 6.09 7.09
CA GLY A 102 6.01 5.93 8.33
C GLY A 102 4.61 6.52 8.24
N ASP A 103 4.48 7.76 7.79
CA ASP A 103 3.20 8.47 7.64
C ASP A 103 2.24 7.74 6.69
N ALA A 104 2.72 7.40 5.48
CA ALA A 104 1.94 6.64 4.50
C ALA A 104 1.47 5.28 5.04
N ALA A 105 2.30 4.59 5.80
CA ALA A 105 1.93 3.33 6.43
C ALA A 105 0.85 3.53 7.50
N ILE A 106 1.01 4.51 8.40
CA ILE A 106 0.00 4.83 9.41
C ILE A 106 -1.33 5.20 8.77
N TYR A 107 -1.30 6.04 7.73
CA TYR A 107 -2.50 6.40 6.97
C TYR A 107 -3.17 5.15 6.37
N ALA A 108 -2.41 4.30 5.68
CA ALA A 108 -2.94 3.06 5.10
C ALA A 108 -3.52 2.12 6.17
N LEU A 109 -2.83 1.92 7.31
CA LEU A 109 -3.31 1.10 8.42
C LEU A 109 -4.61 1.67 9.02
N SER A 110 -4.71 2.99 9.17
CA SER A 110 -5.93 3.65 9.68
C SER A 110 -7.12 3.46 8.74
N LEU A 111 -6.90 3.55 7.42
CA LEU A 111 -7.91 3.28 6.40
C LEU A 111 -8.34 1.82 6.42
N ILE A 112 -7.38 0.91 6.54
CA ILE A 112 -7.64 -0.53 6.65
C ILE A 112 -8.50 -0.83 7.89
N GLN A 113 -8.19 -0.25 9.05
CA GLN A 113 -9.00 -0.41 10.25
C GLN A 113 -10.41 0.16 10.08
N LYS A 114 -10.55 1.31 9.41
CA LYS A 114 -11.86 1.88 9.06
C LYS A 114 -12.65 0.91 8.17
N ILE A 115 -12.02 0.39 7.12
CA ILE A 115 -12.61 -0.61 6.21
C ILE A 115 -13.06 -1.85 7.00
N LYS A 116 -12.24 -2.36 7.93
CA LYS A 116 -12.58 -3.49 8.81
C LYS A 116 -13.83 -3.18 9.66
N ARG A 117 -13.90 -2.00 10.27
CA ARG A 117 -15.04 -1.56 11.10
C ARG A 117 -16.33 -1.40 10.27
N ASP A 118 -16.23 -0.78 9.10
CA ASP A 118 -17.39 -0.55 8.24
C ASP A 118 -17.92 -1.86 7.67
N ASN A 119 -17.03 -2.77 7.26
CA ASN A 119 -17.42 -4.12 6.85
C ASN A 119 -18.04 -4.93 7.99
N LYS A 120 -17.54 -4.85 9.23
CA LYS A 120 -18.16 -5.51 10.38
C LYS A 120 -19.62 -5.07 10.57
N LYS A 121 -19.92 -3.78 10.37
CA LYS A 121 -21.29 -3.26 10.48
C LYS A 121 -22.19 -3.79 9.36
N GLN A 122 -21.66 -3.84 8.14
CA GLN A 122 -22.43 -4.24 6.96
C GLN A 122 -22.59 -5.76 6.84
N TYR A 123 -21.57 -6.53 7.25
CA TYR A 123 -21.46 -7.98 7.09
C TYR A 123 -20.92 -8.63 8.38
N PRO A 124 -21.72 -8.64 9.48
CA PRO A 124 -21.24 -9.09 10.80
C PRO A 124 -20.79 -10.55 10.85
N TYR A 125 -21.32 -11.40 9.97
CA TYR A 125 -21.00 -12.83 9.90
C TYR A 125 -19.65 -13.15 9.24
N VAL A 126 -19.04 -12.17 8.54
CA VAL A 126 -17.71 -12.33 7.90
C VAL A 126 -16.63 -11.57 8.66
N TYR A 127 -16.83 -11.36 9.95
CA TYR A 127 -15.89 -10.61 10.75
C TYR A 127 -14.55 -11.35 10.87
N LEU A 128 -13.52 -10.84 10.20
CA LEU A 128 -12.13 -11.25 10.39
C LEU A 128 -11.63 -10.77 11.76
N ASN A 129 -11.96 -11.53 12.80
CA ASN A 129 -11.33 -11.39 14.11
C ASN A 129 -10.20 -12.41 14.21
N SER A 130 -8.97 -11.93 14.06
CA SER A 130 -7.79 -12.69 14.44
C SER A 130 -7.02 -11.85 15.44
N LEU A 131 -6.79 -12.41 16.63
CA LEU A 131 -5.96 -11.79 17.66
C LEU A 131 -4.53 -11.54 17.14
N GLU A 132 -4.03 -12.45 16.30
CA GLU A 132 -2.73 -12.32 15.64
C GLU A 132 -2.71 -11.16 14.66
N LEU A 133 -3.78 -10.99 13.89
CA LEU A 133 -3.90 -9.87 12.95
C LEU A 133 -3.93 -8.53 13.70
N ASP A 134 -4.70 -8.43 14.80
CA ASP A 134 -4.76 -7.22 15.61
C ASP A 134 -3.43 -6.91 16.31
N ALA A 135 -2.69 -7.93 16.76
CA ALA A 135 -1.33 -7.78 17.27
C ALA A 135 -0.37 -7.26 16.19
N CYS A 136 -0.38 -7.84 14.98
CA CYS A 136 0.41 -7.38 13.85
C CYS A 136 0.10 -5.92 13.47
N PHE A 137 -1.18 -5.51 13.51
CA PHE A 137 -1.57 -4.11 13.29
C PHE A 137 -0.97 -3.19 14.35
N LYS A 138 -1.06 -3.56 15.62
CA LYS A 138 -0.51 -2.77 16.72
C LYS A 138 1.00 -2.61 16.62
N GLU A 139 1.73 -3.71 16.45
CA GLU A 139 3.19 -3.70 16.27
C GLU A 139 3.60 -2.85 15.06
N SER A 140 2.84 -2.95 13.97
CA SER A 140 3.07 -2.15 12.76
C SER A 140 2.83 -0.67 13.04
N VAL A 141 1.77 -0.29 13.75
CA VAL A 141 1.53 1.12 14.13
C VAL A 141 2.70 1.65 14.98
N GLU A 142 3.08 0.93 16.04
CA GLU A 142 4.17 1.34 16.93
C GLU A 142 5.51 1.50 16.17
N HIS A 143 5.81 0.57 15.26
CA HIS A 143 7.01 0.65 14.42
C HIS A 143 7.04 1.91 13.55
N HIS A 144 5.93 2.23 12.87
CA HIS A 144 5.88 3.37 11.95
C HIS A 144 5.74 4.71 12.68
N GLU A 145 5.06 4.77 13.83
CA GLU A 145 5.05 5.95 14.71
C GLU A 145 6.47 6.29 15.21
N LYS A 146 7.23 5.26 15.61
CA LYS A 146 8.64 5.44 15.96
C LYS A 146 9.45 5.94 14.76
N MET A 147 9.23 5.39 13.56
CA MET A 147 9.90 5.85 12.35
C MET A 147 9.63 7.33 12.05
N ILE A 148 8.37 7.78 12.18
CA ILE A 148 7.98 9.20 12.05
C ILE A 148 8.70 10.05 13.09
N THR A 149 8.73 9.60 14.34
CA THR A 149 9.33 10.34 15.46
C THR A 149 10.85 10.49 15.30
N ASP A 150 11.52 9.38 15.00
CA ASP A 150 12.98 9.33 14.79
C ASP A 150 13.44 10.13 13.57
N HIS A 151 12.52 10.45 12.65
CA HIS A 151 12.78 11.21 11.42
C HIS A 151 11.82 12.41 11.27
N SER A 152 11.45 13.04 12.38
CA SER A 152 10.50 14.17 12.35
C SER A 152 10.98 15.29 11.41
N GLU A 153 10.04 16.12 10.94
CA GLU A 153 10.36 17.25 10.08
C GLU A 153 11.47 18.15 10.68
N THR A 154 11.43 18.38 11.99
CA THR A 154 12.48 19.12 12.71
C THR A 154 13.85 18.45 12.56
N ILE A 155 13.94 17.14 12.83
CA ILE A 155 15.19 16.37 12.72
C ILE A 155 15.71 16.40 11.28
N CYS A 156 14.83 16.20 10.29
CA CYS A 156 15.26 16.23 8.90
C CYS A 156 15.73 17.64 8.49
N ASN A 157 15.04 18.70 8.92
CA ASN A 157 15.38 20.07 8.55
C ASN A 157 16.73 20.54 9.13
N GLU A 158 17.21 19.95 10.23
CA GLU A 158 18.56 20.18 10.75
C GLU A 158 19.66 19.70 9.78
N LEU A 159 19.33 18.77 8.89
CA LEU A 159 20.24 18.25 7.85
C LEU A 159 20.30 19.14 6.62
N ILE A 160 19.46 20.17 6.52
CA ILE A 160 19.45 21.09 5.37
C ILE A 160 20.34 22.30 5.68
N PRO A 161 21.51 22.44 5.04
CA PRO A 161 22.37 23.60 5.25
C PRO A 161 21.82 24.91 4.65
N TYR A 162 20.83 24.84 3.75
CA TYR A 162 20.22 26.02 3.10
C TYR A 162 18.82 25.72 2.56
N LYS A 163 17.88 26.66 2.68
CA LYS A 163 16.58 26.54 2.01
C LYS A 163 16.72 26.94 0.54
N THR A 164 16.71 25.95 -0.36
CA THR A 164 16.71 26.17 -1.82
C THR A 164 15.51 25.50 -2.48
N LYS A 165 15.11 26.02 -3.64
CA LYS A 165 14.02 25.50 -4.46
C LYS A 165 14.20 24.00 -4.78
N ASP A 166 15.42 23.56 -5.06
CA ASP A 166 15.70 22.17 -5.42
C ASP A 166 15.40 21.19 -4.26
N ILE A 167 15.61 21.63 -3.01
CA ILE A 167 15.30 20.83 -1.82
C ILE A 167 13.79 20.76 -1.60
N GLU A 168 13.06 21.85 -1.85
CA GLU A 168 11.60 21.88 -1.81
C GLU A 168 11.01 20.94 -2.87
N GLU A 169 11.60 20.89 -4.08
CA GLU A 169 11.17 20.02 -5.16
C GLU A 169 11.46 18.54 -4.86
N ILE A 170 12.65 18.23 -4.31
CA ILE A 170 12.96 16.89 -3.78
C ILE A 170 11.93 16.47 -2.72
N ASP A 171 11.56 17.35 -1.79
CA ASP A 171 10.58 17.02 -0.75
C ASP A 171 9.22 16.68 -1.35
N GLN A 172 8.74 17.46 -2.33
CA GLN A 172 7.48 17.20 -3.03
C GLN A 172 7.50 15.86 -3.77
N LEU A 173 8.61 15.50 -4.42
CA LEU A 173 8.77 14.21 -5.10
C LEU A 173 8.73 13.03 -4.13
N ILE A 174 9.32 13.19 -2.93
CA ILE A 174 9.23 12.18 -1.86
C ILE A 174 7.77 12.04 -1.38
N VAL A 175 7.10 13.15 -1.08
CA VAL A 175 5.70 13.16 -0.62
C VAL A 175 4.79 12.46 -1.64
N TRP A 176 4.90 12.84 -2.91
CA TRP A 176 4.07 12.28 -3.98
C TRP A 176 4.27 10.77 -4.11
N LYS A 177 5.53 10.31 -4.13
CA LYS A 177 5.89 8.89 -4.16
C LYS A 177 5.19 8.08 -3.05
N HIS A 178 5.15 8.61 -1.84
CA HIS A 178 4.58 7.91 -0.68
C HIS A 178 3.05 7.92 -0.67
N ASN A 179 2.41 9.02 -1.10
CA ASN A 179 0.96 9.11 -1.23
C ASN A 179 0.40 8.10 -2.24
N GLU A 180 1.06 7.93 -3.39
CA GLU A 180 0.67 6.94 -4.41
C GLU A 180 0.66 5.52 -3.83
N VAL A 181 1.72 5.15 -3.10
CA VAL A 181 1.84 3.82 -2.48
C VAL A 181 0.73 3.60 -1.44
N ALA A 182 0.43 4.60 -0.61
CA ALA A 182 -0.60 4.49 0.42
C ALA A 182 -2.00 4.25 -0.18
N GLU A 183 -2.34 4.98 -1.24
CA GLU A 183 -3.63 4.88 -1.92
C GLU A 183 -3.81 3.50 -2.57
N VAL A 184 -2.78 3.01 -3.27
CA VAL A 184 -2.80 1.69 -3.91
C VAL A 184 -2.98 0.59 -2.86
N ASN A 185 -2.22 0.62 -1.77
CA ASN A 185 -2.32 -0.36 -0.68
C ASN A 185 -3.73 -0.42 -0.06
N ALA A 186 -4.34 0.74 0.20
CA ALA A 186 -5.70 0.81 0.76
C ALA A 186 -6.75 0.24 -0.20
N LYS A 187 -6.66 0.52 -1.50
CA LYS A 187 -7.55 -0.04 -2.53
C LYS A 187 -7.43 -1.56 -2.62
N PHE A 188 -6.21 -2.09 -2.60
CA PHE A 188 -5.96 -3.53 -2.63
C PHE A 188 -6.61 -4.25 -1.45
N PHE A 189 -6.40 -3.73 -0.23
CA PHE A 189 -6.98 -4.33 0.97
C PHE A 189 -8.51 -4.32 0.92
N LYS A 190 -9.12 -3.20 0.51
CA LYS A 190 -10.57 -3.06 0.39
C LYS A 190 -11.20 -4.15 -0.48
N TYR A 191 -10.72 -4.29 -1.72
CA TYR A 191 -11.34 -5.24 -2.66
C TYR A 191 -11.08 -6.69 -2.28
N ARG A 192 -9.92 -7.00 -1.68
CA ARG A 192 -9.63 -8.33 -1.16
C ARG A 192 -10.57 -8.72 -0.02
N LEU A 193 -10.81 -7.82 0.93
CA LEU A 193 -11.71 -8.06 2.05
C LEU A 193 -13.14 -8.31 1.56
N LEU A 194 -13.62 -7.50 0.60
CA LEU A 194 -14.94 -7.68 -0.01
C LEU A 194 -15.08 -9.05 -0.70
N LEU A 195 -14.05 -9.50 -1.43
CA LEU A 195 -14.07 -10.84 -2.03
C LEU A 195 -14.14 -11.95 -0.98
N GLN A 196 -13.38 -11.84 0.11
CA GLN A 196 -13.44 -12.82 1.20
C GLN A 196 -14.82 -12.82 1.87
N ALA A 197 -15.41 -11.64 2.06
CA ALA A 197 -16.77 -11.50 2.60
C ALA A 197 -17.82 -12.21 1.76
N LEU A 198 -17.78 -12.03 0.45
CA LEU A 198 -18.71 -12.68 -0.45
C LEU A 198 -18.60 -14.20 -0.42
N LYS A 199 -17.38 -14.75 -0.43
CA LYS A 199 -17.17 -16.21 -0.40
C LYS A 199 -17.84 -16.87 0.81
N VAL A 200 -17.69 -16.28 1.99
CA VAL A 200 -18.30 -16.79 3.22
C VAL A 200 -19.83 -16.71 3.16
N ILE A 201 -20.39 -15.65 2.55
CA ILE A 201 -21.84 -15.52 2.38
C ILE A 201 -22.39 -16.59 1.43
N ASP A 202 -21.68 -16.94 0.34
CA ASP A 202 -22.07 -18.04 -0.57
C ASP A 202 -22.05 -19.40 0.15
N ASP A 203 -21.01 -19.65 0.96
CA ASP A 203 -20.84 -20.91 1.69
C ASP A 203 -21.91 -21.12 2.78
N HIS A 204 -22.45 -20.03 3.35
CA HIS A 204 -23.55 -20.07 4.32
C HIS A 204 -24.95 -19.96 3.70
N GLY A 205 -25.05 -19.68 2.40
CA GLY A 205 -26.30 -19.58 1.65
C GLY A 205 -26.79 -20.90 1.05
N LYS A 206 -26.03 -21.98 1.22
CA LYS A 206 -26.37 -23.37 0.88
C LYS A 206 -26.83 -24.13 2.12
#